data_AF-A0A889XTP9-F1
#
_entry.id   AF-A0A889XTP9-F1
#
_cell.length_a   1.000
_cell.length_b   1.000
_cell.length_c   1.000
_cell.angle_alpha   90.00
_cell.angle_beta   90.00
_cell.angle_gamma   90.00
#
_symmetry.space_group_name_H-M   'P 1'
#
loop_
_entity.id
_entity.type
_entity.pdbx_description
1 polymer ?
#
loop_
_entity_poly.entity_id
_entity_poly.type
_entity_poly.pdbx_seq_one_letter_code
_entity_poly.pdbx_strand_id
1 'polypeptide(L)' 'FLYGSTLLFAMHGGTILACSRYGAEREIDQIVDRGTATERAALFWRWTMG' A
#
# COMPACT_ATOMS: atom_id res chain seq x y z
N PHE A 1 2.56 -15.43 14.84
CA PHE A 1 2.87 -14.01 14.61
C PHE A 1 4.08 -13.80 13.72
N LEU A 2 5.26 -14.39 14.01
CA LEU A 2 6.51 -14.18 13.26
C LEU A 2 6.35 -14.15 11.73
N TYR A 3 5.91 -15.25 11.11
CA TYR A 3 5.76 -15.30 9.65
C TYR A 3 4.68 -14.37 9.09
N GLY A 4 3.59 -14.17 9.82
CA GLY A 4 2.54 -13.24 9.42
C GLY A 4 3.02 -11.79 9.41
N SER A 5 3.81 -11.39 10.40
CA SER A 5 4.43 -10.06 10.45
C SER A 5 5.44 -9.87 9.31
N THR A 6 6.28 -10.87 9.03
CA THR A 6 7.19 -10.84 7.88
C THR A 6 6.43 -10.68 6.56
N LEU A 7 5.36 -11.46 6.38
CA LEU A 7 4.54 -11.40 5.17
C LEU A 7 3.88 -10.02 5.00
N LEU A 8 3.18 -9.53 6.02
CA LEU A 8 2.44 -8.26 5.92
C LEU A 8 3.37 -7.06 5.73
N PHE A 9 4.54 -7.05 6.37
CA PHE A 9 5.47 -5.93 6.21
C PHE A 9 6.13 -5.93 4.82
N ALA A 10 6.43 -7.11 4.27
CA ALA A 10 6.89 -7.22 2.88
C ALA A 10 5.82 -6.77 1.88
N MET A 11 4.57 -7.17 2.07
CA MET A 11 3.44 -6.74 1.25
C MET A 11 3.25 -5.22 1.30
N HIS A 12 3.18 -4.65 2.51
CA HIS A 12 2.95 -3.23 2.72
C HIS A 12 4.11 -2.39 2.18
N GLY A 13 5.35 -2.67 2.60
CA GLY A 13 6.53 -1.92 2.15
C GLY A 13 6.74 -1.99 0.63
N GLY A 14 6.54 -3.17 0.03
CA GLY A 14 6.59 -3.34 -1.41
C GLY A 14 5.50 -2.52 -2.15
N THR A 15 4.30 -2.45 -1.58
CA THR A 15 3.19 -1.66 -2.14
C THR A 15 3.47 -0.15 -2.10
N ILE A 16 3.99 0.36 -0.97
CA ILE A 16 4.35 1.77 -0.82
C ILE A 16 5.45 2.15 -1.82
N LEU A 17 6.51 1.34 -1.93
CA LEU A 17 7.59 1.60 -2.89
C LEU A 17 7.10 1.55 -4.34
N ALA A 18 6.24 0.58 -4.71
CA ALA A 18 5.67 0.48 -6.05
C ALA A 18 4.80 1.70 -6.43
N CYS A 19 4.16 2.33 -5.43
CA CYS A 19 3.32 3.51 -5.61
C CYS A 19 4.03 4.83 -5.25
N SER A 20 5.32 4.82 -4.91
CA SER A 20 6.09 6.01 -4.51
C SER A 20 6.10 7.12 -5.57
N ARG A 21 6.04 6.75 -6.86
CA ARG A 21 5.88 7.72 -7.97
C ARG A 21 4.60 8.55 -7.92
N TYR A 22 3.66 8.18 -7.04
CA TYR A 22 2.42 8.90 -6.77
C TYR A 22 2.37 9.49 -5.35
N GLY A 23 3.47 9.45 -4.58
CA GLY A 23 3.56 9.98 -3.22
C GLY A 23 2.97 9.07 -2.14
N ALA A 24 2.99 7.75 -2.32
CA ALA A 24 2.42 6.78 -1.39
C ALA A 24 3.05 6.81 0.02
N GLU A 25 4.30 7.22 0.13
CA GLU A 25 5.02 7.39 1.40
C GLU A 25 4.46 8.54 2.27
N ARG A 26 3.69 9.46 1.67
CA ARG A 26 2.97 10.52 2.38
C ARG A 26 1.65 10.00 2.94
N GLU A 27 1.74 8.95 3.76
CA GLU A 27 0.57 8.19 4.21
C GLU A 27 -0.45 9.05 4.96
N ILE A 28 0.00 10.05 5.76
CA ILE A 28 -0.90 10.97 6.46
C ILE A 28 -1.77 11.75 5.47
N ASP A 29 -1.16 12.33 4.43
CA ASP A 29 -1.88 13.09 3.42
C ASP A 29 -2.87 12.18 2.67
N GLN A 30 -2.43 10.96 2.32
CA GLN A 30 -3.26 9.98 1.63
C GLN A 30 -4.43 9.43 2.48
N ILE A 31 -4.30 9.42 3.80
CA ILE A 31 -5.36 9.04 4.75
C ILE A 31 -6.40 10.16 4.87
N VAL A 32 -5.95 11.41 4.92
CA VAL A 32 -6.83 12.59 5.04
C VAL A 32 -7.54 12.90 3.72
N ASP A 33 -6.81 12.87 2.61
CA ASP A 33 -7.31 13.09 1.26
C ASP A 33 -6.78 12.02 0.29
N ARG A 34 -7.68 11.12 -0.11
CA ARG A 34 -7.33 9.90 -0.83
C ARG A 34 -6.90 10.23 -2.27
N GLY A 35 -5.62 9.98 -2.58
CA GLY A 35 -5.07 10.13 -3.92
C GLY A 35 -4.97 8.81 -4.71
N THR A 36 -4.50 8.91 -5.95
CA THR A 36 -4.33 7.74 -6.85
C THR A 36 -3.32 6.72 -6.33
N ALA A 37 -2.41 7.13 -5.43
CA ALA A 37 -1.48 6.21 -4.77
C ALA A 37 -2.24 5.15 -3.96
N THR A 38 -3.14 5.60 -3.07
CA THR A 38 -3.98 4.72 -2.24
C THR A 38 -4.99 3.93 -3.07
N GLU A 39 -5.61 4.55 -4.08
CA GLU A 39 -6.56 3.85 -4.95
C GLU A 39 -5.90 2.68 -5.68
N ARG A 40 -4.71 2.88 -6.23
CA ARG A 40 -3.97 1.83 -6.94
C ARG A 40 -3.44 0.75 -5.99
N ALA A 41 -2.93 1.15 -4.83
CA ALA A 41 -2.50 0.22 -3.79
C ALA A 41 -3.65 -0.69 -3.37
N ALA A 42 -4.85 -0.13 -3.14
CA ALA A 42 -6.04 -0.91 -2.80
C ALA A 42 -6.52 -1.79 -3.97
N LEU A 43 -6.59 -1.25 -5.19
CA LEU A 43 -7.03 -2.02 -6.37
C LEU A 43 -6.10 -3.19 -6.68
N PHE A 44 -4.78 -3.03 -6.51
CA PHE A 44 -3.83 -4.12 -6.68
C PHE A 44 -4.19 -5.33 -5.80
N TRP A 45 -4.42 -5.10 -4.52
CA TRP A 45 -4.77 -6.18 -3.59
C TRP A 45 -6.18 -6.70 -3.82
N ARG A 46 -7.15 -5.83 -4.13
CA ARG A 46 -8.51 -6.25 -4.50
C ARG A 46 -8.51 -7.20 -5.70
N TRP A 47 -7.75 -6.86 -6.74
CA TRP A 47 -7.64 -7.73 -7.93
C TRP A 47 -6.81 -8.99 -7.69
N THR A 48 -5.87 -8.96 -6.74
CA THR A 48 -5.02 -10.11 -6.42
C THR A 48 -5.70 -11.11 -5.48
N MET A 49 -6.50 -10.64 -4.52
CA MET A 49 -6.97 -11.44 -3.38
C MET A 49 -8.39 -11.11 -2.88
N GLY A 50 -9.19 -10.32 -3.61
CA GLY A 50 -10.63 -10.13 -3.37
C GLY A 50 -11.00 -8.78 -2.78
#